data_AF-X6LXG5-F1
#
_entry.id   AF-X6LXG5-F1
#
_cell.length_a   1.000
_cell.length_b   1.000
_cell.length_c   1.000
_cell.angle_alpha   90.00
_cell.angle_beta   90.00
_cell.angle_gamma   90.00
#
_symmetry.space_group_name_H-M   'P 1'
#
loop_
_entity.id
_entity.type
_entity.pdbx_description
1 polymer ?
#
loop_
_entity_poly.entity_id
_entity_poly.type
_entity_poly.pdbx_seq_one_letter_code
_entity_poly.pdbx_strand_id
1 'polypeptide(L)'
;IELLVDVFKKLSDTKTVNSLTFGETNLIGTRDFYALIRYYLEKEEEPRQSFEGIMRNLGGYKGKEYQERLRYLLKEILRLQKEQVLEKMNCWGPLQCVRANLNDNVNCRHCLLICENQHSWQLLLDRNILPDHDVVFLFESRFPADLIATTNYDHLHKVINCMETGKTVILFNLKSIHECLYDMLNQRYLTNDQGYFYSYFL
;
A
#
# COMPACT_ATOMS: atom_id res chain seq x y z
N ILE A 1 6.26 -7.91 19.32
CA ILE A 1 5.04 -7.08 19.25
C ILE A 1 5.18 -5.78 20.04
N GLU A 2 5.48 -5.81 21.35
CA GLU A 2 5.60 -4.60 22.20
C GLU A 2 6.52 -3.51 21.61
N LEU A 3 7.69 -3.90 21.11
CA LEU A 3 8.62 -2.98 20.44
C LEU A 3 7.97 -2.21 19.27
N LEU A 4 7.11 -2.86 18.48
CA LEU A 4 6.43 -2.23 17.34
C LEU A 4 5.33 -1.26 17.81
N VAL A 5 4.67 -1.56 18.93
CA VAL A 5 3.69 -0.66 19.56
C VAL A 5 4.38 0.63 19.99
N ASP A 6 5.55 0.54 20.60
CA ASP A 6 6.31 1.71 21.03
C ASP A 6 6.82 2.53 19.84
N VAL A 7 7.28 1.87 18.77
CA VAL A 7 7.65 2.56 17.51
C VAL A 7 6.45 3.33 16.97
N PHE A 8 5.30 2.66 16.83
CA PHE A 8 4.11 3.28 16.26
C PHE A 8 3.63 4.47 17.10
N LYS A 9 3.44 4.29 18.42
CA LYS A 9 2.99 5.37 19.30
C LYS A 9 3.89 6.61 19.21
N LYS A 10 5.21 6.42 19.35
CA LYS A 10 6.17 7.53 19.30
C LYS A 10 6.26 8.18 17.92
N LEU A 11 5.97 7.43 16.85
CA LEU A 11 5.98 7.94 15.49
C LEU A 11 4.68 8.69 15.16
N SER A 12 3.53 8.24 15.66
CA SER A 12 2.24 8.94 15.53
C SER A 12 2.21 10.30 16.23
N ASP A 13 3.00 10.48 17.28
CA ASP A 13 3.16 11.78 17.97
C ASP A 13 3.94 12.82 17.13
N THR A 14 4.44 12.44 15.95
CA THR A 14 5.20 13.34 15.08
C THR A 14 4.25 14.22 14.28
N LYS A 15 4.14 15.50 14.65
CA LYS A 15 3.52 16.52 13.79
C LYS A 15 4.52 16.92 12.71
N THR A 16 4.25 16.57 11.46
CA THR A 16 5.00 17.11 10.30
C THR A 16 4.30 18.34 9.77
N VAL A 17 5.02 19.46 9.74
CA VAL A 17 4.57 20.70 9.11
C VAL A 17 4.84 20.58 7.60
N ASN A 18 3.82 20.81 6.76
CA ASN A 18 3.86 20.73 5.28
C ASN A 18 3.87 19.31 4.67
N SER A 19 2.77 18.55 4.86
CA SER A 19 2.52 17.35 4.05
C SER A 19 1.95 17.72 2.67
N LEU A 20 2.49 17.12 1.61
CA LEU A 20 2.00 17.23 0.22
C LEU A 20 0.70 16.43 -0.05
N THR A 21 -0.15 16.23 0.95
CA THR A 21 -1.45 15.55 0.79
C THR A 21 -2.51 16.22 1.65
N PHE A 22 -3.62 16.60 1.00
CA PHE A 22 -4.94 16.93 1.56
C PHE A 22 -5.06 16.93 3.09
N GLY A 23 -4.87 18.11 3.71
CA GLY A 23 -5.24 18.38 5.11
C GLY A 23 -4.16 18.13 6.16
N GLU A 24 -4.23 18.90 7.24
CA GLU A 24 -3.50 18.62 8.48
C GLU A 24 -4.11 17.36 9.13
N THR A 25 -3.54 16.17 8.98
CA THR A 25 -3.74 15.05 9.93
C THR A 25 -2.83 13.86 9.59
N ASN A 26 -2.15 13.34 10.61
CA ASN A 26 -1.42 12.06 10.73
C ASN A 26 -1.01 11.31 9.44
N LEU A 27 0.30 11.30 9.15
CA LEU A 27 0.94 10.53 8.07
C LEU A 27 0.77 9.00 8.15
N ILE A 28 0.46 8.49 9.34
CA ILE A 28 0.29 7.06 9.59
C ILE A 28 -1.05 6.86 10.30
N GLY A 29 -1.85 5.92 9.82
CA GLY A 29 -3.12 5.53 10.41
C GLY A 29 -3.03 4.27 11.26
N THR A 30 -4.09 4.00 12.02
CA THR A 30 -4.24 2.74 12.78
C THR A 30 -4.23 1.51 11.89
N ARG A 31 -4.68 1.62 10.62
CA ARG A 31 -4.58 0.53 9.63
C ARG A 31 -3.14 0.13 9.32
N ASP A 32 -2.20 1.08 9.30
CA ASP A 32 -0.78 0.78 9.12
C ASP A 32 -0.22 0.00 10.30
N PHE A 33 -0.64 0.35 11.52
CA PHE A 33 -0.30 -0.40 12.72
C PHE A 33 -0.84 -1.82 12.68
N TYR A 34 -2.13 -2.01 12.39
CA TYR A 34 -2.71 -3.36 12.33
C TYR A 34 -2.04 -4.22 11.27
N ALA A 35 -1.75 -3.67 10.09
CA ALA A 35 -1.05 -4.38 9.03
C ALA A 35 0.40 -4.73 9.42
N LEU A 36 1.09 -3.84 10.13
CA LEU A 36 2.43 -4.09 10.66
C LEU A 36 2.43 -5.24 11.67
N ILE A 37 1.53 -5.21 12.65
CA ILE A 37 1.43 -6.28 13.67
C ILE A 37 1.04 -7.59 13.02
N ARG A 38 0.05 -7.56 12.11
CA ARG A 38 -0.40 -8.72 11.37
C ARG A 38 0.74 -9.37 10.58
N TYR A 39 1.54 -8.59 9.86
CA TYR A 39 2.69 -9.09 9.11
C TYR A 39 3.64 -9.91 10.00
N TYR A 40 4.04 -9.37 11.15
CA TYR A 40 4.99 -10.06 12.03
C TYR A 40 4.35 -11.24 12.79
N LEU A 41 3.04 -11.24 12.99
CA LEU A 41 2.31 -12.38 13.54
C LEU A 41 2.24 -13.55 12.53
N GLU A 42 1.90 -13.27 11.27
CA GLU A 42 1.71 -14.30 10.24
C GLU A 42 3.02 -14.83 9.68
N LYS A 43 4.07 -14.00 9.62
CA LYS A 43 5.41 -14.41 9.16
C LYS A 43 6.28 -15.03 10.27
N GLU A 44 5.84 -14.96 11.53
CA GLU A 44 6.62 -15.38 12.71
C GLU A 44 8.05 -14.81 12.74
N GLU A 45 8.23 -13.63 12.16
CA GLU A 45 9.54 -12.97 11.99
C GLU A 45 9.78 -11.96 13.12
N GLU A 46 11.02 -11.80 13.54
CA GLU A 46 11.35 -10.72 14.49
C GLU A 46 11.69 -9.41 13.76
N PRO A 47 11.21 -8.24 14.26
CA PRO A 47 11.55 -6.93 13.68
C PRO A 47 13.04 -6.61 13.61
N ARG A 48 13.88 -7.33 14.37
CA ARG A 48 15.34 -7.19 14.32
C ARG A 48 15.97 -7.94 13.13
N GLN A 49 15.32 -9.00 12.64
CA GLN A 49 15.83 -9.84 11.56
C GLN A 49 15.63 -9.14 10.21
N SER A 50 14.40 -8.74 9.90
CA SER A 50 14.07 -8.02 8.66
C SER A 50 13.19 -6.80 8.94
N PHE A 51 13.40 -5.77 8.12
CA PHE A 51 12.58 -4.55 8.12
C PHE A 51 11.48 -4.60 7.06
N GLU A 52 11.20 -5.74 6.46
CA GLU A 52 10.14 -5.88 5.44
C GLU A 52 8.81 -5.33 5.94
N GLY A 53 8.30 -5.86 7.06
CA GLY A 53 7.03 -5.44 7.64
C GLY A 53 7.01 -3.95 8.00
N ILE A 54 8.11 -3.44 8.56
CA ILE A 54 8.27 -2.02 8.87
C ILE A 54 8.21 -1.18 7.60
N MET A 55 8.99 -1.51 6.57
CA MET A 55 9.10 -0.69 5.36
C MET A 55 7.86 -0.78 4.47
N ARG A 56 7.18 -1.92 4.44
CA ARG A 56 5.89 -2.08 3.75
C ARG A 56 4.77 -1.25 4.37
N ASN A 57 4.79 -1.03 5.69
CA ASN A 57 3.69 -0.36 6.39
C ASN A 57 4.01 1.08 6.83
N LEU A 58 5.28 1.41 7.07
CA LEU A 58 5.73 2.72 7.58
C LEU A 58 6.75 3.41 6.66
N GLY A 59 7.22 2.76 5.59
CA GLY A 59 8.30 3.26 4.74
C GLY A 59 7.87 4.18 3.58
N GLY A 60 6.56 4.40 3.40
CA GLY A 60 5.98 5.10 2.25
C GLY A 60 6.30 6.59 2.18
N TYR A 61 6.18 7.31 3.29
CA TYR A 61 6.37 8.77 3.30
C TYR A 61 7.86 9.15 3.31
N LYS A 62 8.32 9.94 2.34
CA LYS A 62 9.75 10.28 2.15
C LYS A 62 10.19 11.61 2.77
N GLY A 63 9.33 12.29 3.53
CA GLY A 63 9.72 13.54 4.20
C GLY A 63 10.89 13.34 5.15
N LYS A 64 11.86 14.27 5.10
CA LYS A 64 13.13 14.16 5.81
C LYS A 64 12.96 13.98 7.31
N GLU A 65 12.14 14.82 7.95
CA GLU A 65 11.90 14.79 9.41
C GLU A 65 11.32 13.45 9.86
N TYR A 66 10.33 12.95 9.10
CA TYR A 66 9.71 11.65 9.36
C TYR A 66 10.72 10.50 9.24
N GLN A 67 11.51 10.50 8.15
CA GLN A 67 12.50 9.46 7.90
C GLN A 67 13.64 9.47 8.93
N GLU A 68 14.08 10.65 9.38
CA GLU A 68 15.05 10.79 10.47
C GLU A 68 14.50 10.27 11.79
N ARG A 69 13.24 10.59 12.12
CA ARG A 69 12.59 10.11 13.34
C ARG A 69 12.34 8.61 13.32
N LEU A 70 11.88 8.05 12.20
CA LEU A 70 11.72 6.60 12.04
C LEU A 70 13.05 5.88 12.27
N ARG A 71 14.14 6.35 11.64
CA ARG A 71 15.49 5.80 11.86
C ARG A 71 15.90 5.86 13.33
N TYR A 72 15.69 7.01 13.98
CA TYR A 72 16.02 7.19 15.38
C TYR A 72 15.22 6.22 16.27
N LEU A 73 13.91 6.10 16.07
CA LEU A 73 13.06 5.20 16.87
C LEU A 73 13.44 3.74 16.68
N LEU A 74 13.70 3.30 15.44
CA LEU A 74 14.15 1.95 15.15
C LEU A 74 15.49 1.65 15.83
N LYS A 75 16.45 2.58 15.77
CA LYS A 75 17.74 2.47 16.47
C LYS A 75 17.55 2.29 17.98
N GLU A 76 16.80 3.20 18.62
CA GLU A 76 16.62 3.22 20.08
C GLU A 76 15.84 2.01 20.60
N ILE A 77 14.73 1.64 19.94
CA ILE A 77 13.83 0.58 20.41
C ILE A 77 14.39 -0.81 20.07
N LEU A 78 14.95 -0.98 18.87
CA LEU A 78 15.52 -2.27 18.47
C LEU A 78 16.96 -2.46 18.98
N ARG A 79 17.57 -1.41 19.56
CA ARG A 79 18.97 -1.37 20.05
C ARG A 79 19.99 -1.72 18.97
N LEU A 80 19.79 -1.15 17.78
CA LEU A 80 20.64 -1.38 16.61
C LEU A 80 21.61 -0.20 16.40
N GLN A 81 22.71 -0.44 15.70
CA GLN A 81 23.58 0.64 15.25
C GLN A 81 22.92 1.43 14.10
N LYS A 82 23.31 2.69 13.92
CA LYS A 82 22.73 3.57 12.90
C LYS A 82 22.92 2.99 11.49
N GLU A 83 24.09 2.41 11.24
CA GLU A 83 24.48 1.80 9.98
C GLU A 83 23.63 0.57 9.68
N GLN A 84 23.36 -0.27 10.69
CA GLN A 84 22.51 -1.45 10.57
C GLN A 84 21.05 -1.09 10.27
N VAL A 85 20.53 -0.05 10.91
CA VAL A 85 19.17 0.46 10.62
C VAL A 85 19.09 0.93 9.17
N LEU A 86 20.07 1.70 8.71
CA LEU A 86 20.10 2.21 7.34
C LEU A 86 20.22 1.09 6.31
N GLU A 87 21.10 0.12 6.55
CA GLU A 87 21.27 -1.06 5.70
C GLU A 87 19.95 -1.84 5.57
N LYS A 88 19.30 -2.17 6.70
CA LYS A 88 18.04 -2.90 6.71
C LYS A 88 16.90 -2.14 6.03
N MET A 89 16.83 -0.82 6.18
CA MET A 89 15.85 0.01 5.47
C MET A 89 16.12 0.04 3.96
N ASN A 90 17.39 0.13 3.55
CA ASN A 90 17.79 0.15 2.14
C ASN A 90 17.58 -1.19 1.44
N CYS A 91 17.65 -2.31 2.18
CA CYS A 91 17.25 -3.63 1.70
C CYS A 91 15.75 -3.73 1.38
N TRP A 92 14.94 -2.73 1.71
CA TRP A 92 13.50 -2.71 1.46
C TRP A 92 13.08 -1.38 0.81
N GLY A 93 13.65 -1.13 -0.37
CA GLY A 93 13.27 -0.01 -1.22
C GLY A 93 11.84 -0.14 -1.77
N PRO A 94 11.25 0.95 -2.31
CA PRO A 94 9.86 0.95 -2.76
C PRO A 94 9.50 -0.18 -3.74
N LEU A 95 10.35 -0.43 -4.74
CA LEU A 95 10.12 -1.49 -5.73
C LEU A 95 10.09 -2.88 -5.11
N GLN A 96 10.94 -3.13 -4.11
CA GLN A 96 10.99 -4.41 -3.41
C GLN A 96 9.78 -4.59 -2.50
N CYS A 97 9.33 -3.52 -1.83
CA CYS A 97 8.09 -3.54 -1.05
C CYS A 97 6.87 -3.82 -1.94
N VAL A 98 6.79 -3.23 -3.14
CA VAL A 98 5.70 -3.50 -4.09
C VAL A 98 5.75 -4.94 -4.58
N ARG A 99 6.92 -5.43 -5.00
CA ARG A 99 7.09 -6.82 -5.43
C ARG A 99 6.71 -7.81 -4.33
N ALA A 100 7.15 -7.56 -3.10
CA ALA A 100 6.79 -8.42 -1.97
C ALA A 100 5.29 -8.37 -1.67
N ASN A 101 4.64 -7.21 -1.79
CA ASN A 101 3.19 -7.09 -1.60
C ASN A 101 2.40 -7.88 -2.66
N LEU A 102 2.79 -7.80 -3.93
CA LEU A 102 2.13 -8.52 -5.03
C LEU A 102 2.34 -10.04 -4.97
N ASN A 103 3.47 -10.50 -4.43
CA ASN A 103 3.80 -11.93 -4.30
C ASN A 103 3.32 -12.54 -2.98
N ASP A 104 2.79 -11.73 -2.06
CA ASP A 104 2.37 -12.23 -0.76
C ASP A 104 1.00 -12.92 -0.89
N ASN A 105 0.94 -14.21 -0.56
CA ASN A 105 -0.32 -14.96 -0.49
C ASN A 105 -1.15 -14.60 0.76
N VAL A 106 -0.61 -13.72 1.61
CA VAL A 106 -1.24 -13.20 2.82
C VAL A 106 -2.14 -12.03 2.44
N ASN A 107 -3.27 -11.83 3.14
CA ASN A 107 -4.22 -10.71 2.96
C ASN A 107 -3.56 -9.34 3.24
N CYS A 108 -2.71 -8.92 2.30
CA CYS A 108 -2.00 -7.67 2.29
C CYS A 108 -2.93 -6.56 1.81
N ARG A 109 -2.68 -5.35 2.26
CA ARG A 109 -3.43 -4.18 1.79
C ARG A 109 -3.05 -3.87 0.35
N HIS A 110 -4.03 -3.38 -0.40
CA HIS A 110 -3.83 -2.80 -1.73
C HIS A 110 -2.73 -1.74 -1.70
N CYS A 111 -1.95 -1.67 -2.78
CA CYS A 111 -0.84 -0.74 -2.88
C CYS A 111 -1.30 0.63 -3.41
N LEU A 112 -0.91 1.70 -2.70
CA LEU A 112 -0.96 3.07 -3.20
C LEU A 112 0.45 3.47 -3.64
N LEU A 113 0.62 3.75 -4.93
CA LEU A 113 1.89 4.18 -5.50
C LEU A 113 1.90 5.70 -5.65
N ILE A 114 2.72 6.37 -4.82
CA ILE A 114 2.94 7.80 -4.92
C ILE A 114 4.15 8.03 -5.83
N CYS A 115 3.90 8.68 -6.97
CA CYS A 115 4.91 8.95 -7.98
C CYS A 115 5.08 10.46 -8.16
N GLU A 116 6.30 10.93 -8.36
CA GLU A 116 6.57 12.34 -8.70
C GLU A 116 6.04 12.67 -10.11
N ASN A 117 6.22 11.75 -11.06
CA ASN A 117 5.77 11.90 -12.44
C ASN A 117 4.67 10.89 -12.79
N GLN A 118 3.76 11.28 -13.68
CA GLN A 118 2.60 10.47 -14.10
C GLN A 118 2.97 9.15 -14.78
N HIS A 119 4.17 9.03 -15.34
CA HIS A 119 4.63 7.82 -16.06
C HIS A 119 5.51 6.91 -15.20
N SER A 120 5.83 7.29 -13.96
CA SER A 120 6.79 6.54 -13.13
C SER A 120 6.34 5.13 -12.79
N TRP A 121 5.03 4.83 -12.87
CA TRP A 121 4.49 3.49 -12.67
C TRP A 121 4.96 2.49 -13.74
N GLN A 122 5.36 2.95 -14.93
CA GLN A 122 5.87 2.09 -16.00
C GLN A 122 7.14 1.34 -15.59
N LEU A 123 7.88 1.88 -14.60
CA LEU A 123 9.02 1.21 -13.99
C LEU A 123 8.67 -0.18 -13.42
N LEU A 124 7.41 -0.40 -13.03
CA LEU A 124 6.97 -1.71 -12.56
C LEU A 124 6.90 -2.75 -13.68
N LEU A 125 6.59 -2.32 -14.92
CA LEU A 125 6.65 -3.17 -16.11
C LEU A 125 8.11 -3.43 -16.50
N ASP A 126 8.92 -2.35 -16.60
CA ASP A 126 10.34 -2.46 -16.97
C ASP A 126 11.14 -3.37 -16.04
N ARG A 127 10.75 -3.44 -14.77
CA ARG A 127 11.39 -4.27 -13.74
C ARG A 127 10.73 -5.65 -13.59
N ASN A 128 9.80 -6.00 -14.46
CA ASN A 128 9.03 -7.25 -14.44
C ASN A 128 8.42 -7.54 -13.06
N ILE A 129 7.93 -6.48 -12.40
CA ILE A 129 7.20 -6.58 -11.12
C ILE A 129 5.74 -6.88 -11.40
N LEU A 130 5.22 -6.37 -12.53
CA LEU A 130 3.88 -6.61 -13.03
C LEU A 130 3.98 -7.45 -14.30
N PRO A 131 3.63 -8.74 -14.27
CA PRO A 131 3.63 -9.57 -15.46
C PRO A 131 2.48 -9.14 -16.39
N ASP A 132 2.80 -8.80 -17.64
CA ASP A 132 1.85 -8.19 -18.60
C ASP A 132 0.57 -9.01 -18.86
N HIS A 133 0.58 -10.32 -18.62
CA HIS A 133 -0.56 -11.20 -18.93
C HIS A 133 -1.68 -11.20 -17.87
N ASP A 134 -1.36 -10.85 -16.63
CA ASP A 134 -2.29 -10.93 -15.49
C ASP A 134 -2.66 -9.55 -14.91
N VAL A 135 -2.32 -8.48 -15.64
CA VAL A 135 -2.52 -7.10 -15.19
C VAL A 135 -3.47 -6.38 -16.13
N VAL A 136 -4.52 -5.78 -15.55
CA VAL A 136 -5.49 -4.95 -16.27
C VAL A 136 -5.28 -3.50 -15.85
N PHE A 137 -4.97 -2.66 -16.82
CA PHE A 137 -4.81 -1.23 -16.60
C PHE A 137 -6.13 -0.51 -16.88
N LEU A 138 -6.63 0.22 -15.88
CA LEU A 138 -7.82 1.04 -16.00
C LEU A 138 -7.44 2.52 -15.85
N PHE A 139 -7.66 3.26 -16.93
CA PHE A 139 -7.40 4.68 -17.05
C PHE A 139 -8.70 5.40 -17.40
N GLU A 140 -8.87 6.61 -16.88
CA GLU A 140 -9.90 7.51 -17.37
C GLU A 140 -9.56 7.93 -18.82
N SER A 141 -10.37 7.49 -19.78
CA SER A 141 -10.16 7.84 -21.19
C SER A 141 -10.36 9.34 -21.40
N ARG A 142 -9.47 9.94 -22.18
CA ARG A 142 -9.58 11.34 -22.63
C ARG A 142 -9.99 11.46 -24.09
N PHE A 143 -10.31 10.34 -24.74
CA PHE A 143 -10.77 10.35 -26.12
C PHE A 143 -12.23 10.80 -26.17
N PRO A 144 -12.61 11.77 -27.04
CA PRO A 144 -13.96 12.31 -27.08
C PRO A 144 -15.06 11.26 -27.30
N ALA A 145 -14.77 10.20 -28.06
CA ALA A 145 -15.72 9.10 -28.30
C ALA A 145 -16.00 8.30 -27.01
N ASP A 146 -14.99 8.11 -26.17
CA ASP A 146 -15.10 7.32 -24.95
C ASP A 146 -15.79 8.07 -23.82
N LEU A 147 -15.77 9.41 -23.83
CA LEU A 147 -16.48 10.24 -22.85
C LEU A 147 -18.01 10.10 -22.94
N ILE A 148 -18.51 9.70 -24.12
CA ILE A 148 -19.94 9.51 -24.38
C ILE A 148 -20.33 8.03 -24.16
N ALA A 149 -19.40 7.11 -24.43
CA ALA A 149 -19.65 5.66 -24.46
C ALA A 149 -19.26 4.92 -23.17
N THR A 150 -18.24 5.39 -22.44
CA THR A 150 -17.72 4.72 -21.25
C THR A 150 -18.28 5.38 -20.00
N THR A 151 -19.05 4.61 -19.23
CA THR A 151 -19.63 5.06 -17.97
C THR A 151 -18.75 4.64 -16.79
N ASN A 152 -18.95 5.27 -15.63
CA ASN A 152 -18.33 4.83 -14.37
C ASN A 152 -18.65 3.35 -14.05
N TYR A 153 -19.81 2.89 -14.50
CA TYR A 153 -20.27 1.50 -14.33
C TYR A 153 -19.41 0.51 -15.11
N ASP A 154 -18.91 0.87 -16.29
CA ASP A 154 -18.03 0.00 -17.08
C ASP A 154 -16.67 -0.21 -16.41
N HIS A 155 -16.11 0.85 -15.80
CA HIS A 155 -14.89 0.73 -15.01
C HIS A 155 -15.11 -0.16 -13.78
N LEU A 156 -16.25 0.02 -13.09
CA LEU A 156 -16.60 -0.79 -11.93
C LEU A 156 -16.75 -2.28 -12.30
N HIS A 157 -17.45 -2.57 -13.39
CA HIS A 157 -17.58 -3.94 -13.89
C HIS A 157 -16.24 -4.59 -14.25
N LYS A 158 -15.32 -3.83 -14.86
CA LYS A 158 -13.98 -4.35 -15.13
C LYS A 158 -13.24 -4.70 -13.84
N VAL A 159 -13.37 -3.87 -12.79
CA VAL A 159 -12.79 -4.19 -11.47
C VAL A 159 -13.39 -5.48 -10.91
N ILE A 160 -14.72 -5.62 -10.91
CA ILE A 160 -15.42 -6.81 -10.43
C ILE A 160 -14.94 -8.06 -11.18
N ASN A 161 -14.93 -8.02 -12.52
CA ASN A 161 -14.48 -9.14 -13.34
C ASN A 161 -13.01 -9.52 -13.06
N CYS A 162 -12.14 -8.52 -12.82
CA CYS A 162 -10.75 -8.79 -12.47
C CYS A 162 -10.63 -9.46 -11.09
N MET A 163 -11.44 -9.03 -10.12
CA MET A 163 -11.49 -9.68 -8.80
C MET A 163 -11.95 -11.13 -8.91
N GLU A 164 -12.98 -11.41 -9.70
CA GLU A 164 -13.50 -12.77 -9.93
C GLU A 164 -12.48 -13.67 -10.64
N THR A 165 -11.70 -13.11 -11.56
CA THR A 165 -10.69 -13.85 -12.35
C THR A 165 -9.30 -13.87 -11.72
N GLY A 166 -9.11 -13.22 -10.57
CA GLY A 166 -7.81 -13.15 -9.88
C GLY A 166 -6.76 -12.28 -10.58
N LYS A 167 -7.19 -11.34 -11.44
CA LYS A 167 -6.28 -10.44 -12.16
C LYS A 167 -5.93 -9.21 -11.33
N THR A 168 -4.68 -8.77 -11.43
CA THR A 168 -4.22 -7.53 -10.80
C THR A 168 -4.78 -6.33 -11.57
N VAL A 169 -5.36 -5.36 -10.86
CA VAL A 169 -5.88 -4.13 -11.47
C VAL A 169 -5.02 -2.94 -11.08
N ILE A 170 -4.62 -2.14 -12.06
CA ILE A 170 -4.02 -0.82 -11.83
C ILE A 170 -5.06 0.24 -12.11
N LEU A 171 -5.38 1.02 -11.07
CA LEU A 171 -6.28 2.16 -11.15
C LEU A 171 -5.45 3.44 -11.25
N PHE A 172 -5.62 4.19 -12.34
CA PHE A 172 -4.95 5.48 -12.52
C PHE A 172 -5.96 6.56 -12.92
N ASN A 173 -6.01 7.62 -12.11
CA ASN A 173 -6.87 8.78 -12.30
C ASN A 173 -8.38 8.44 -12.40
N LEU A 174 -8.86 7.43 -11.67
CA LEU A 174 -10.27 7.02 -11.64
C LEU A 174 -11.01 7.56 -10.41
N LYS A 175 -11.13 8.88 -10.31
CA LYS A 175 -11.78 9.53 -9.15
C LYS A 175 -13.27 9.19 -9.03
N SER A 176 -13.92 8.94 -10.17
CA SER A 176 -15.36 8.79 -10.26
C SER A 176 -15.90 7.48 -9.64
N ILE A 177 -15.07 6.46 -9.52
CA ILE A 177 -15.43 5.16 -8.92
C ILE A 177 -14.87 4.99 -7.50
N HIS A 178 -14.15 5.98 -6.98
CA HIS A 178 -13.45 5.85 -5.69
C HIS A 178 -14.41 5.55 -4.54
N GLU A 179 -15.57 6.22 -4.50
CA GLU A 179 -16.61 5.97 -3.50
C GLU A 179 -17.16 4.54 -3.60
N CYS A 180 -17.41 4.06 -4.82
CA CYS A 180 -17.89 2.70 -5.08
C CYS A 180 -16.88 1.64 -4.62
N LEU A 181 -15.58 1.93 -4.72
CA LEU A 181 -14.50 1.04 -4.32
C LEU A 181 -14.16 1.11 -2.82
N TYR A 182 -14.84 1.95 -2.03
CA TYR A 182 -14.46 2.23 -0.65
C TYR A 182 -14.40 0.96 0.21
N ASP A 183 -15.46 0.14 0.23
CA ASP A 183 -15.50 -1.06 1.06
C ASP A 183 -14.49 -2.13 0.57
N MET A 184 -14.30 -2.25 -0.74
CA MET A 184 -13.31 -3.12 -1.37
C MET A 184 -11.88 -2.72 -0.98
N LEU A 185 -11.55 -1.43 -1.07
CA LEU A 185 -10.22 -0.90 -0.69
C LEU A 185 -9.98 -1.04 0.82
N ASN A 186 -11.06 -0.93 1.61
CA ASN A 186 -11.00 -1.13 3.04
C ASN A 186 -10.95 -2.61 3.45
N GLN A 187 -11.08 -3.55 2.51
CA GLN A 187 -11.12 -4.99 2.74
C GLN A 187 -12.30 -5.41 3.65
N ARG A 188 -13.45 -4.74 3.49
CA ARG A 188 -14.70 -5.08 4.17
C ARG A 188 -15.45 -6.10 3.32
N TYR A 189 -15.04 -7.36 3.46
CA TYR A 189 -15.65 -8.49 2.77
C TYR A 189 -16.63 -9.21 3.68
N LEU A 190 -17.75 -9.63 3.11
CA LEU A 190 -18.66 -10.60 3.71
C LEU A 190 -18.30 -11.98 3.21
N THR A 191 -18.65 -13.00 3.99
CA THR A 191 -18.45 -14.40 3.63
C THR A 191 -19.81 -15.03 3.48
N ASN A 192 -20.07 -15.70 2.36
CA ASN A 192 -21.28 -16.49 2.20
C ASN A 192 -21.14 -17.87 2.86
N ASP A 193 -22.23 -18.62 2.94
CA ASP A 193 -22.24 -19.97 3.55
C ASP A 193 -21.29 -20.97 2.87
N GLN A 194 -20.79 -20.64 1.67
CA GLN A 194 -19.84 -21.44 0.89
C GLN A 194 -18.38 -20.99 1.07
N GLY A 195 -18.11 -19.97 1.88
CA GLY A 195 -16.76 -19.47 2.16
C GLY A 195 -16.21 -18.47 1.15
N TYR A 196 -16.99 -18.03 0.16
CA TYR A 196 -16.56 -17.02 -0.80
C TYR A 196 -16.65 -15.61 -0.20
N PHE A 197 -15.61 -14.81 -0.44
CA PHE A 197 -15.57 -13.40 -0.06
C PHE A 197 -16.23 -12.53 -1.13
N TYR A 198 -17.12 -11.64 -0.72
CA TYR A 198 -17.72 -10.64 -1.61
C TYR A 198 -17.77 -9.26 -0.93
N SER A 199 -17.76 -8.19 -1.73
CA SER A 199 -17.91 -6.81 -1.27
C SER A 199 -19.04 -6.16 -2.05
N TYR A 200 -19.79 -5.27 -1.39
CA TYR A 200 -20.79 -4.46 -2.07
C TYR A 200 -20.11 -3.23 -2.68
N PHE A 201 -20.42 -2.96 -3.95
CA PHE A 201 -20.06 -1.72 -4.61
C PHE A 201 -21.34 -0.87 -4.68
N LEU A 202 -21.30 0.30 -4.04
CA LEU A 202 -22.43 1.25 -3.96
C LEU A 202 -22.46 2.18 -5.18
#